data_AF-A0A6L7XM07-F1
#
_entry.id   AF-A0A6L7XM07-F1
#
_cell.length_a   1.000
_cell.length_b   1.000
_cell.length_c   1.000
_cell.angle_alpha   90.00
_cell.angle_beta   90.00
_cell.angle_gamma   90.00
#
_symmetry.space_group_name_H-M   'P 1'
#
loop_
_entity.id
_entity.type
_entity.pdbx_description
1 polymer ?
#
loop_
_entity_poly.entity_id
_entity_poly.type
_entity_poly.pdbx_seq_one_letter_code
_entity_poly.pdbx_strand_id
1 'polypeptide(L)' 'MLRLARRIAVLILALLFIPFALSNRQGVALAFWPFEGVVEVPLYLLLVAVLALGIVLGGLVRLVERLGSRGRPGRASS' A
#
# COMPACT_ATOMS: atom_id res chain seq x y z
N MET A 1 19.11 -12.44 4.64
CA MET A 1 17.87 -13.24 4.43
C MET A 1 16.65 -12.35 4.15
N LEU A 2 16.31 -11.37 4.99
CA LEU A 2 15.15 -10.48 4.79
C LEU A 2 15.08 -9.78 3.42
N ARG A 3 16.23 -9.36 2.87
CA ARG A 3 16.30 -8.71 1.54
C ARG A 3 15.91 -9.65 0.39
N LEU A 4 16.27 -10.94 0.51
CA LEU A 4 15.94 -11.96 -0.47
C LEU A 4 14.47 -12.35 -0.38
N ALA A 5 13.97 -12.59 0.84
CA ALA A 5 12.55 -12.86 1.09
C ALA A 5 11.65 -11.74 0.54
N ARG A 6 12.04 -10.47 0.76
CA ARG A 6 11.34 -9.31 0.18
C ARG A 6 11.34 -9.34 -1.35
N ARG A 7 12.47 -9.63 -2.00
CA ARG A 7 12.56 -9.70 -3.46
C ARG A 7 11.67 -10.81 -4.01
N ILE A 8 11.68 -11.98 -3.38
CA ILE A 8 10.83 -13.12 -3.74
C ILE A 8 9.36 -12.73 -3.60
N ALA A 9 8.97 -12.10 -2.49
CA ALA A 9 7.59 -11.64 -2.29
C ALA A 9 7.15 -10.66 -3.37
N VAL A 10 8.00 -9.68 -3.74
CA VAL A 10 7.71 -8.73 -4.83
C VAL A 10 7.60 -9.44 -6.18
N LEU A 11 8.47 -10.40 -6.47
CA LEU A 11 8.43 -11.18 -7.71
C LEU A 11 7.14 -12.01 -7.80
N ILE A 12 6.74 -12.69 -6.72
CA ILE A 12 5.48 -13.43 -6.67
C ILE A 12 4.31 -12.49 -6.89
N LEU A 13 4.31 -11.33 -6.21
CA LEU A 13 3.24 -10.34 -6.36
C LEU A 13 3.14 -9.87 -7.82
N ALA A 14 4.26 -9.56 -8.47
CA ALA A 14 4.30 -9.15 -9.86
C ALA A 14 3.81 -10.26 -10.80
N LEU A 15 4.24 -11.50 -10.57
CA LEU A 15 3.87 -12.66 -11.39
C LEU A 15 2.37 -12.98 -11.30
N LEU A 16 1.73 -12.71 -10.17
CA LEU A 16 0.28 -12.82 -10.01
C LEU A 16 -0.46 -11.59 -10.57
N PHE A 17 0.09 -10.41 -10.33
CA PHE A 17 -0.57 -9.15 -10.65
C PHE A 17 -0.63 -8.87 -12.16
N ILE A 18 0.44 -9.18 -12.91
CA ILE A 18 0.48 -8.96 -14.36
C ILE A 18 -0.63 -9.74 -15.09
N PRO A 19 -0.75 -11.08 -14.97
CA PRO A 19 -1.83 -11.83 -15.63
C PRO A 19 -3.21 -11.43 -15.09
N PHE A 20 -3.33 -11.11 -13.80
CA PHE A 20 -4.56 -10.56 -13.25
C PHE A 20 -4.97 -9.27 -13.97
N ALA A 21 -4.05 -8.33 -14.16
CA ALA A 21 -4.32 -7.07 -14.83
C ALA A 21 -4.65 -7.25 -16.32
N LEU A 22 -3.99 -8.20 -16.99
CA LEU A 22 -4.27 -8.53 -18.39
C LEU A 22 -5.65 -9.16 -18.57
N SER A 23 -6.04 -10.07 -17.69
CA SER A 23 -7.34 -10.76 -17.74
C SER A 23 -8.51 -9.91 -17.21
N ASN A 24 -8.23 -8.95 -16.32
CA ASN A 24 -9.25 -8.14 -15.65
C ASN A 24 -9.15 -6.66 -16.05
N ARG A 25 -9.24 -6.41 -17.36
CA ARG A 25 -9.33 -5.05 -17.92
C ARG A 25 -10.74 -4.47 -17.91
N GLN A 26 -11.73 -5.33 -17.71
CA GLN A 26 -13.14 -4.95 -17.59
C GLN A 26 -13.34 -3.99 -16.42
N GLY A 27 -14.25 -3.03 -16.63
CA GLY A 27 -14.62 -2.04 -15.63
C GLY A 27 -15.38 -2.68 -14.47
N VAL A 28 -15.11 -2.19 -13.27
CA VAL A 28 -15.91 -2.47 -12.07
C VAL A 28 -16.51 -1.16 -11.57
N ALA A 29 -17.78 -1.21 -11.22
CA ALA A 29 -18.49 -0.07 -10.65
C ALA A 29 -18.11 0.08 -9.17
N LEU A 30 -17.55 1.23 -8.82
CA LEU A 30 -17.23 1.61 -7.44
C LEU A 30 -18.25 2.61 -6.94
N ALA A 31 -19.11 2.15 -6.01
CA ALA A 31 -20.00 3.02 -5.27
C ALA A 31 -19.29 3.54 -4.01
N PHE A 32 -19.31 4.86 -3.82
CA PHE A 32 -18.61 5.51 -2.70
C PHE A 32 -19.54 5.83 -1.55
N TRP A 33 -19.88 4.87 -0.68
CA TRP A 33 -20.70 5.18 0.48
C TRP A 33 -19.97 6.09 1.49
N PRO A 34 -20.63 7.06 2.15
CA PRO A 34 -22.05 7.46 2.08
C PRO A 34 -22.40 8.43 0.94
N PHE A 35 -21.45 8.75 0.07
CA PHE A 35 -21.62 9.68 -1.03
C PHE A 35 -22.44 9.05 -2.18
N GLU A 36 -23.23 9.88 -2.85
CA GLU A 36 -23.89 9.47 -4.09
C GLU A 36 -22.91 9.63 -5.25
N GLY A 37 -22.33 8.51 -5.69
CA GLY A 37 -21.39 8.50 -6.80
C GLY A 37 -20.96 7.08 -7.15
N VAL A 38 -21.01 6.76 -8.44
CA VAL A 38 -20.49 5.51 -9.00
C VAL A 38 -19.44 5.85 -10.04
N VAL A 39 -18.24 5.28 -9.89
CA VAL A 39 -17.17 5.43 -10.87
C VAL A 39 -16.82 4.06 -11.41
N GLU A 40 -16.83 3.90 -12.73
CA GLU A 40 -16.31 2.70 -13.36
C GLU A 40 -14.80 2.83 -13.58
N VAL A 41 -14.06 1.88 -13.02
CA VAL A 41 -12.61 1.79 -13.23
C VAL A 41 -12.23 0.36 -13.57
N PRO A 42 -11.20 0.13 -14.40
CA PRO A 42 -10.63 -1.19 -14.54
C PRO A 42 -10.20 -1.77 -13.19
N LEU A 43 -10.55 -3.03 -12.92
CA LEU A 43 -10.28 -3.70 -11.63
C LEU A 43 -8.81 -3.65 -11.23
N TYR A 44 -7.90 -3.73 -12.20
CA TYR A 44 -6.47 -3.65 -11.92
C TYR A 44 -6.06 -2.30 -11.30
N LEU A 45 -6.68 -1.18 -11.69
CA LEU A 45 -6.38 0.12 -11.11
C LEU A 45 -6.79 0.20 -9.65
N LEU A 46 -7.94 -0.38 -9.30
CA LEU A 46 -8.39 -0.46 -7.91
C LEU A 46 -7.39 -1.24 -7.05
N LEU A 47 -6.92 -2.39 -7.56
CA LEU A 47 -5.92 -3.19 -6.84
C LEU A 47 -4.60 -2.45 -6.67
N VAL A 48 -4.11 -1.73 -7.69
CA VAL A 48 -2.93 -0.83 -7.57
C VAL A 48 -3.17 0.22 -6.50
N ALA A 49 -4.32 0.88 -6.50
CA ALA A 49 -4.63 1.96 -5.56
C ALA A 49 -4.62 1.46 -4.10
N VAL A 50 -5.19 0.29 -3.83
CA VAL A 50 -5.19 -0.33 -2.49
C VAL A 50 -3.77 -0.70 -2.05
N LEU A 51 -2.97 -1.29 -2.93
CA LEU A 51 -1.57 -1.63 -2.63
C LEU A 51 -0.73 -0.37 -2.36
N ALA A 52 -0.90 0.66 -3.19
CA ALA A 52 -0.24 1.95 -3.02
C ALA A 52 -0.63 2.60 -1.68
N LEU A 53 -1.92 2.58 -1.33
CA LEU A 53 -2.40 3.09 -0.06
C LEU A 53 -1.76 2.35 1.13
N GLY A 54 -1.66 1.02 1.07
CA GLY A 54 -0.97 0.24 2.10
C GLY A 54 0.50 0.64 2.28
N ILE A 55 1.21 0.91 1.17
CA ILE A 55 2.61 1.41 1.22
C ILE A 55 2.66 2.80 1.87
N VAL A 56 1.78 3.71 1.47
CA VAL A 56 1.71 5.08 2.03
C VAL A 56 1.42 5.02 3.53
N LEU A 57 0.40 4.27 3.95
CA LEU A 57 0.04 4.11 5.37
C LEU A 57 1.18 3.49 6.17
N GLY A 58 1.84 2.44 5.67
CA GLY A 58 3.00 1.84 6.32
C GLY A 58 4.19 2.80 6.44
N GLY A 59 4.38 3.68 5.45
CA GLY A 59 5.35 4.77 5.50
C GLY A 59 5.00 5.82 6.56
N LEU A 60 3.73 6.22 6.63
CA LEU A 60 3.22 7.18 7.62
C LEU A 60 3.38 6.68 9.06
N VAL A 61 3.09 5.41 9.33
CA VAL A 61 3.31 4.81 10.66
C VAL A 61 4.77 4.95 11.08
N ARG A 62 5.72 4.59 10.20
CA ARG A 62 7.16 4.72 10.46
C ARG A 62 7.60 6.17 10.61
N LEU A 63 6.95 7.10 9.93
CA LEU A 63 7.23 8.53 10.07
C LEU A 63 6.82 9.02 11.47
N VAL A 64 5.64 8.65 11.93
CA VAL A 64 5.14 9.00 13.28
C VAL A 64 6.05 8.43 14.36
N GLU A 65 6.48 7.16 14.24
CA GLU A 65 7.44 6.53 15.16
C GLU A 65 8.75 7.32 15.25
N ARG A 66 9.28 7.78 14.11
CA ARG A 66 10.54 8.56 14.04
C ARG A 66 10.42 9.96 14.62
N LEU A 67 9.23 10.57 14.56
CA LEU A 67 8.98 11.89 15.12
C LEU A 67 8.77 11.80 16.64
N GLY A 68 8.04 10.79 17.13
CA GLY A 68 7.85 10.54 18.56
C GLY A 68 9.14 10.14 19.28
N SER A 69 10.03 9.40 18.62
CA SER A 69 11.32 8.96 19.20
C SER A 69 12.33 10.11 19.39
N ARG A 70 12.12 11.26 18.76
CA ARG A 70 12.96 12.47 18.93
C ARG A 70 12.57 13.31 20.16
N GLY A 71 11.46 12.99 20.81
CA GLY A 71 10.91 13.71 21.97
C GLY A 71 11.32 13.17 23.34
N ARG A 72 12.33 12.30 23.46
CA ARG A 72 12.93 11.90 24.74
C ARG A 72 14.23 12.67 25.03
N PRO A 73 14.18 13.92 25.53
CA PRO A 73 15.31 14.51 26.21
C PRO A 73 15.41 13.89 27.61
N GLY A 74 16.47 13.13 27.89
CA GLY A 74 16.78 12.73 29.26
C GLY A 74 17.46 11.38 29.44
N ARG A 75 18.77 11.35 29.16
CA ARG A 75 19.78 11.05 30.19
C ARG A 75 21.18 11.35 29.65
N ALA A 76 21.51 12.63 29.66
CA ALA A 76 22.87 13.06 29.88
C ALA A 76 23.05 13.16 31.41
N SER A 77 23.66 12.14 31.99
CA SER A 77 24.19 12.06 33.35
C SER A 77 24.88 10.69 33.38
N SER A 78 26.18 10.52 33.57
CA SER A 78 27.16 11.25 34.38
C SER A 78 28.52 10.64 34.09
#